data_AF-A0A3P3DUG3-F1
#
_entry.id   AF-A0A3P3DUG3-F1
#
_cell.length_a   1.000
_cell.length_b   1.000
_cell.length_c   1.000
_cell.angle_alpha   90.00
_cell.angle_beta   90.00
_cell.angle_gamma   90.00
#
_symmetry.space_group_name_H-M   'P 1'
#
loop_
_entity.id
_entity.type
_entity.pdbx_description
1 polymer ?
#
loop_
_entity_poly.entity_id
_entity_poly.type
_entity_poly.pdbx_seq_one_letter_code
_entity_poly.pdbx_strand_id
1 'polypeptide(L)'
;MSAHGRSVRLFLDNGKVTGLVTAEIMNWTGIILTGPRALLPLAVKQYPLACTGVYLLRGDSDESGLPQIYVGETDDFARRMTEHEPKPNMEFWTHFTLIFSKDPYLTKAHVTWLEAELISGLREARLCTLSNGNDGRPAKLPAADLADMRTFFEEVRLLLPVIGFDLLRMPLAAPPAQGTGTNPSGPAQTTNLPQTETDIATLSLIMRSNTMGIAGKALETADEFVVLADSIGTLQMLESFSPALRLRRVQALETGLITPVGQTHFRLTGNMSFKSPSAASQFLWGTSRNGKTDWLPADSGTPYGTSKSLQRGGLAKSAEGAALPVGDAPAVSSCAARIETACSDETPAPFPPERTTPI
;
A
#
# COMPACT_ATOMS: atom_id res chain seq x y z
N MET A 1 -16.93 -1.92 6.87
CA MET A 1 -16.53 -1.57 8.24
C MET A 1 -16.41 -0.06 8.32
N SER A 2 -17.04 0.57 9.31
CA SER A 2 -17.00 2.03 9.48
C SER A 2 -15.56 2.49 9.70
N ALA A 3 -15.11 3.45 8.90
CA ALA A 3 -13.73 3.94 8.92
C ALA A 3 -13.48 4.78 10.18
N HIS A 4 -12.79 4.21 11.16
CA HIS A 4 -12.31 4.92 12.35
C HIS A 4 -10.79 5.09 12.23
N GLY A 5 -10.28 6.23 12.68
CA GLY A 5 -8.84 6.49 12.68
C GLY A 5 -8.08 5.50 13.56
N ARG A 6 -6.89 5.09 13.12
CA ARG A 6 -5.99 4.19 13.88
C ARG A 6 -4.67 4.89 14.17
N SER A 7 -4.16 4.72 15.38
CA SER A 7 -2.84 5.22 15.77
C SER A 7 -1.79 4.13 15.59
N VAL A 8 -0.85 4.37 14.69
CA VAL A 8 0.30 3.50 14.42
C VAL A 8 1.53 4.12 15.07
N ARG A 9 2.28 3.32 15.83
CA ARG A 9 3.55 3.73 16.43
C ARG A 9 4.69 3.07 15.68
N LEU A 10 5.58 3.90 15.13
CA LEU A 10 6.83 3.47 14.52
C LEU A 10 7.99 3.83 15.44
N PHE A 11 8.92 2.90 15.61
CA PHE A 11 10.17 3.13 16.33
C PHE A 11 11.34 2.76 15.44
N LEU A 12 12.25 3.71 15.24
CA LEU A 12 13.43 3.58 14.38
C LEU A 12 14.66 3.48 15.28
N ASP A 13 15.26 2.29 15.40
CA ASP A 13 16.29 2.00 16.42
C ASP A 13 17.51 2.93 16.36
N ASN A 14 17.88 3.36 15.16
CA ASN A 14 19.02 4.25 14.93
C ASN A 14 18.59 5.60 14.32
N GLY A 15 17.30 5.93 14.38
CA GLY A 15 16.73 7.13 13.76
C GLY A 15 16.72 7.13 12.22
N LYS A 16 17.06 6.02 11.56
CA LYS A 16 17.06 5.90 10.09
C LYS A 16 15.99 4.94 9.62
N VAL A 17 15.28 5.32 8.56
CA VAL A 17 14.25 4.49 7.91
C VAL A 17 14.81 3.22 7.27
N THR A 18 16.12 3.20 6.96
CA THR A 18 16.83 2.05 6.40
C THR A 18 17.39 1.12 7.47
N GLY A 19 17.18 1.44 8.75
CA GLY A 19 17.66 0.66 9.89
C GLY A 19 16.67 -0.43 10.29
N LEU A 20 16.76 -0.85 11.55
CA LEU A 20 15.73 -1.66 12.19
C LEU A 20 14.55 -0.75 12.55
N VAL A 21 13.36 -1.17 12.16
CA VAL A 21 12.11 -0.44 12.42
C VAL A 21 11.10 -1.41 13.03
N THR A 22 10.47 -1.00 14.11
CA THR A 22 9.32 -1.69 14.68
C THR A 22 8.04 -0.89 14.46
N ALA A 23 6.95 -1.59 14.18
CA ALA A 23 5.62 -1.04 14.01
C ALA A 23 4.61 -1.79 14.87
N GLU A 24 3.77 -1.04 15.58
CA GLU A 24 2.69 -1.55 16.41
C GLU A 24 1.48 -0.61 16.39
N ILE A 25 0.33 -1.11 16.85
CA ILE A 25 -0.91 -0.35 17.02
C ILE A 25 -1.23 -0.28 18.51
N MET A 26 -1.71 0.87 18.96
CA MET A 26 -2.14 1.03 20.36
C MET A 26 -3.22 0.00 20.72
N ASN A 27 -3.03 -0.71 21.84
CA ASN A 27 -3.91 -1.79 22.33
C ASN A 27 -3.94 -3.07 21.47
N TRP A 28 -3.01 -3.23 20.53
CA TRP A 28 -2.77 -4.49 19.81
C TRP A 28 -1.46 -5.13 20.28
N THR A 29 -1.44 -6.46 20.37
CA THR A 29 -0.30 -7.21 20.94
C THR A 29 0.75 -7.59 19.90
N GLY A 30 0.43 -7.43 18.61
CA GLY A 30 1.35 -7.71 17.52
C GLY A 30 2.43 -6.64 17.39
N ILE A 31 3.62 -7.09 17.02
CA ILE A 31 4.75 -6.25 16.61
C ILE A 31 5.18 -6.73 15.22
N ILE A 32 5.46 -5.78 14.34
CA ILE A 32 6.19 -6.04 13.11
C ILE A 32 7.58 -5.43 13.23
N LEU A 33 8.62 -6.25 13.14
CA LEU A 33 10.02 -5.83 13.09
C LEU A 33 10.53 -6.01 11.66
N THR A 34 11.11 -4.97 11.07
CA THR A 34 11.71 -5.05 9.74
C THR A 34 13.10 -4.47 9.71
N GLY A 35 13.92 -4.94 8.77
CA GLY A 35 15.24 -4.36 8.52
C GLY A 35 16.05 -5.11 7.48
N PRO A 36 17.24 -4.57 7.13
CA PRO A 36 18.15 -5.19 6.20
C PRO A 36 18.82 -6.43 6.84
N ARG A 37 19.12 -7.44 6.01
CA ARG A 37 19.81 -8.68 6.39
C ARG A 37 21.08 -8.43 7.20
N ALA A 38 21.86 -7.42 6.82
CA ALA A 38 23.11 -7.06 7.50
C ALA A 38 22.91 -6.69 8.99
N LEU A 39 21.71 -6.26 9.38
CA LEU A 39 21.38 -5.90 10.76
C LEU A 39 20.69 -7.03 11.54
N LEU A 40 20.50 -8.21 10.95
CA LEU A 40 19.93 -9.36 11.66
C LEU A 40 20.71 -9.72 12.94
N PRO A 41 22.06 -9.75 12.98
CA PRO A 41 22.79 -10.03 14.21
C PRO A 41 22.56 -8.99 15.31
N LEU A 42 22.29 -7.73 14.93
CA LEU A 42 21.93 -6.68 15.87
C LEU A 42 20.50 -6.88 16.39
N ALA A 43 19.56 -7.22 15.50
CA ALA A 43 18.18 -7.49 15.86
C ALA A 43 18.05 -8.64 16.86
N VAL A 44 18.78 -9.75 16.65
CA VAL A 44 18.79 -10.90 17.56
C VAL A 44 19.30 -10.53 18.96
N LYS A 45 20.19 -9.54 19.08
CA LYS A 45 20.70 -9.06 20.38
C LYS A 45 19.74 -8.10 21.08
N GLN A 46 19.01 -7.29 20.32
CA GLN A 46 18.17 -6.21 20.86
C GLN A 46 16.73 -6.65 21.15
N TYR A 47 16.23 -7.64 20.43
CA TYR A 47 14.84 -8.09 20.49
C TYR A 47 14.73 -9.55 20.95
N PRO A 48 13.62 -9.94 21.60
CA PRO A 48 13.36 -11.33 21.98
C PRO A 48 12.93 -12.16 20.77
N LEU A 49 13.86 -12.41 19.85
CA LEU A 49 13.59 -13.10 18.58
C LEU A 49 13.51 -14.63 18.71
N ALA A 50 13.71 -15.19 19.91
CA ALA A 50 13.37 -16.57 20.22
C ALA A 50 11.85 -16.68 20.49
N CYS A 51 11.04 -16.32 19.50
CA CYS A 51 9.59 -16.23 19.59
C CYS A 51 8.89 -16.90 18.41
N THR A 52 7.63 -17.27 18.65
CA THR A 52 6.73 -17.80 17.63
C THR A 52 6.21 -16.66 16.76
N GLY A 53 6.32 -16.82 15.44
CA GLY A 53 5.94 -15.77 14.50
C GLY A 53 5.93 -16.23 13.05
N VAL A 54 5.62 -15.29 12.16
CA VAL A 54 5.73 -15.44 10.71
C VAL A 54 6.70 -14.41 10.18
N TYR A 55 7.61 -14.81 9.31
CA TYR A 55 8.58 -13.92 8.71
C TYR A 55 8.46 -13.89 7.18
N LEU A 56 8.77 -12.73 6.61
CA LEU A 56 8.87 -12.50 5.18
C LEU A 56 10.32 -12.14 4.86
N LEU A 57 10.92 -12.83 3.90
CA LEU A 57 12.23 -12.51 3.35
C LEU A 57 12.03 -11.92 1.96
N ARG A 58 12.57 -10.73 1.74
CA ARG A 58 12.49 -10.01 0.47
C ARG A 58 13.87 -9.90 -0.15
N GLY A 59 13.98 -10.30 -1.41
CA GLY A 59 15.08 -9.93 -2.29
C GLY A 59 14.56 -9.16 -3.49
N ASP A 60 15.39 -8.30 -4.05
CA ASP A 60 15.10 -7.68 -5.33
C ASP A 60 15.69 -8.60 -6.42
N SER A 61 14.92 -8.88 -7.47
CA SER A 61 15.35 -9.73 -8.59
C SER A 61 15.68 -8.85 -9.79
N ASP A 62 16.91 -8.92 -10.27
CA ASP A 62 17.35 -8.18 -11.46
C ASP A 62 16.78 -8.75 -12.76
N GLU A 63 16.48 -10.05 -12.79
CA GLU A 63 15.97 -10.76 -13.97
C GLU A 63 14.46 -10.56 -14.17
N SER A 64 13.69 -10.83 -13.11
CA SER A 64 12.23 -10.70 -13.19
C SER A 64 11.80 -9.26 -12.97
N GLY A 65 12.55 -8.43 -12.24
CA GLY A 65 12.16 -7.07 -11.84
C GLY A 65 10.96 -6.98 -10.89
N LEU A 66 10.43 -8.12 -10.43
CA LEU A 66 9.53 -8.21 -9.28
C LEU A 66 10.35 -8.59 -8.05
N PRO A 67 9.98 -8.12 -6.84
CA PRO A 67 10.62 -8.60 -5.63
C PRO A 67 10.35 -10.11 -5.49
N GLN A 68 11.39 -10.86 -5.13
CA GLN A 68 11.25 -12.25 -4.74
C GLN A 68 10.93 -12.30 -3.24
N ILE A 69 9.85 -12.98 -2.89
CA ILE A 69 9.38 -13.09 -1.50
C ILE A 69 9.38 -14.56 -1.06
N TYR A 70 9.85 -14.81 0.15
CA TYR A 70 9.65 -16.06 0.87
C TYR A 70 8.89 -15.77 2.17
N VAL A 71 7.88 -16.58 2.47
CA VAL A 71 7.14 -16.54 3.74
C VAL A 71 7.46 -17.81 4.52
N GLY A 72 7.70 -17.68 5.82
CA GLY A 72 7.95 -18.84 6.68
C GLY A 72 7.38 -18.68 8.08
N GLU A 73 6.88 -19.77 8.65
CA GLU A 73 6.61 -19.87 10.08
C GLU A 73 7.86 -20.23 10.90
N THR A 74 7.84 -19.86 12.17
CA THR A 74 8.91 -20.20 13.12
C THR A 74 8.39 -20.26 14.55
N ASP A 75 8.99 -21.13 15.36
CA ASP A 75 8.84 -21.18 16.82
C ASP A 75 9.97 -20.42 17.53
N ASP A 76 11.15 -20.35 16.89
CA ASP A 76 12.34 -19.61 17.31
C ASP A 76 13.00 -18.96 16.09
N PHE A 77 12.66 -17.70 15.82
CA PHE A 77 13.16 -16.98 14.64
C PHE A 77 14.68 -16.84 14.62
N ALA A 78 15.30 -16.56 15.78
CA ALA A 78 16.75 -16.40 15.89
C ALA A 78 17.49 -17.67 15.44
N ARG A 79 17.12 -18.82 16.00
CA ARG A 79 17.68 -20.12 15.59
C ARG A 79 17.37 -20.43 14.12
N ARG A 80 16.13 -20.20 13.70
CA ARG A 80 15.65 -20.47 12.34
C ARG A 80 16.47 -19.74 11.29
N MET A 81 16.83 -18.47 11.52
CA MET A 81 17.64 -17.71 10.57
C MET A 81 19.09 -18.22 10.49
N THR A 82 19.70 -18.62 11.61
CA THR A 82 21.03 -19.24 11.61
C THR A 82 21.03 -20.59 10.90
N GLU A 83 19.96 -21.38 11.01
CA GLU A 83 19.81 -22.67 10.32
C GLU A 83 19.52 -22.53 8.81
N HIS A 84 18.96 -21.38 8.37
CA HIS A 84 18.63 -21.12 6.97
C HIS A 84 19.77 -20.53 6.15
N GLU A 85 20.71 -19.85 6.79
CA GLU A 85 21.83 -19.17 6.15
C GLU A 85 22.69 -20.03 5.19
N PRO A 86 22.92 -21.34 5.43
CA PRO A 86 23.74 -22.16 4.54
C PRO A 86 23.00 -22.79 3.35
N LYS A 87 21.72 -22.46 3.08
CA LYS A 87 20.97 -23.05 1.96
C LYS A 87 21.18 -22.25 0.66
N PRO A 88 21.66 -22.88 -0.44
CA PRO A 88 21.96 -22.18 -1.69
C PRO A 88 20.73 -21.48 -2.31
N ASN A 89 19.51 -21.96 -2.02
CA ASN A 89 18.28 -21.39 -2.57
C ASN A 89 17.73 -20.20 -1.75
N MET A 90 18.45 -19.76 -0.70
CA MET A 90 18.02 -18.70 0.22
C MET A 90 19.03 -17.56 0.32
N GLU A 91 19.95 -17.41 -0.62
CA GLU A 91 20.88 -16.28 -0.64
C GLU A 91 20.26 -14.98 -1.18
N PHE A 92 19.11 -15.06 -1.85
CA PHE A 92 18.50 -13.95 -2.60
C PHE A 92 18.02 -12.77 -1.75
N TRP A 93 17.74 -12.96 -0.46
CA TRP A 93 17.05 -11.96 0.34
C TRP A 93 17.99 -10.91 0.94
N THR A 94 17.53 -9.66 0.91
CA THR A 94 18.25 -8.47 1.38
C THR A 94 17.56 -7.83 2.59
N HIS A 95 16.26 -8.08 2.78
CA HIS A 95 15.46 -7.55 3.87
C HIS A 95 14.62 -8.64 4.51
N PHE A 96 14.38 -8.52 5.82
CA PHE A 96 13.48 -9.37 6.57
C PHE A 96 12.38 -8.54 7.22
N THR A 97 11.21 -9.14 7.37
CA THR A 97 10.09 -8.61 8.15
C THR A 97 9.55 -9.74 9.00
N LEU A 98 9.56 -9.58 10.33
CA LEU A 98 9.05 -10.54 11.29
C LEU A 98 7.79 -9.99 11.93
N ILE A 99 6.73 -10.80 11.93
CA ILE A 99 5.48 -10.55 12.62
C ILE A 99 5.41 -11.52 13.81
N PHE A 100 5.34 -10.97 15.02
CA PHE A 100 5.27 -11.74 16.26
C PHE A 100 4.37 -11.02 17.27
N SER A 101 4.08 -11.67 18.40
CA SER A 101 3.29 -11.08 19.48
C SER A 101 4.15 -10.84 20.72
N LYS A 102 3.79 -9.82 21.50
CA LYS A 102 4.30 -9.61 22.86
C LYS A 102 3.79 -10.68 23.84
N ASP A 103 2.64 -11.27 23.53
CA ASP A 103 1.96 -12.20 24.41
C ASP A 103 2.19 -13.66 23.97
N PRO A 104 2.18 -14.61 24.92
CA PRO A 104 2.43 -16.03 24.63
C PRO A 104 1.25 -16.75 23.96
N TYR A 105 0.18 -16.05 23.59
CA TYR A 105 -1.03 -16.65 23.00
C TYR A 105 -0.90 -16.99 21.51
N LEU A 106 0.16 -16.52 20.84
CA LEU A 106 0.41 -16.86 19.44
C LEU A 106 1.06 -18.25 19.34
N THR A 107 0.23 -19.27 19.11
CA THR A 107 0.66 -20.68 19.02
C THR A 107 1.15 -21.04 17.61
N LYS A 108 1.76 -22.22 17.48
CA LYS A 108 2.16 -22.78 16.17
C LYS A 108 1.01 -22.87 15.17
N ALA A 109 -0.19 -23.23 15.63
CA ALA A 109 -1.37 -23.30 14.76
C ALA A 109 -1.76 -21.92 14.24
N HIS A 110 -1.68 -20.88 15.07
CA HIS A 110 -1.96 -19.50 14.69
C HIS A 110 -0.99 -19.01 13.60
N VAL A 111 0.32 -19.22 13.78
CA VAL A 111 1.32 -18.77 12.78
C VAL A 111 1.25 -19.57 11.48
N THR A 112 0.94 -20.87 11.54
CA THR A 112 0.72 -21.69 10.34
C THR A 112 -0.49 -21.20 9.54
N TRP A 113 -1.57 -20.79 10.23
CA TRP A 113 -2.72 -20.17 9.58
C TRP A 113 -2.36 -18.82 8.96
N LEU A 114 -1.65 -17.96 9.71
CA LEU A 114 -1.24 -16.63 9.23
C LEU A 114 -0.28 -16.70 8.04
N GLU A 115 0.65 -17.65 8.02
CA GLU A 115 1.54 -17.93 6.88
C GLU A 115 0.73 -18.28 5.63
N ALA A 116 -0.25 -19.18 5.74
CA ALA A 116 -1.09 -19.58 4.60
C ALA A 116 -1.91 -18.38 4.05
N GLU A 117 -2.45 -17.53 4.91
CA GLU A 117 -3.18 -16.32 4.51
C GLU A 117 -2.27 -15.29 3.83
N LEU A 118 -1.03 -15.12 4.30
CA LEU A 118 -0.03 -14.27 3.67
C LEU A 118 0.38 -14.80 2.29
N ILE A 119 0.64 -16.10 2.16
CA ILE A 119 0.97 -16.74 0.88
C ILE A 119 -0.19 -16.59 -0.10
N SER A 120 -1.42 -16.86 0.34
CA SER A 120 -2.63 -16.72 -0.49
C SER A 120 -2.78 -15.28 -0.98
N GLY A 121 -2.65 -14.30 -0.09
CA GLY A 121 -2.74 -12.89 -0.46
C GLY A 121 -1.67 -12.45 -1.45
N LEU A 122 -0.42 -12.90 -1.29
CA LEU A 122 0.67 -12.57 -2.22
C LEU A 122 0.46 -13.20 -3.60
N ARG A 123 -0.04 -14.44 -3.66
CA ARG A 123 -0.41 -15.11 -4.93
C ARG A 123 -1.54 -14.38 -5.65
N GLU A 124 -2.54 -13.94 -4.90
CA GLU A 124 -3.69 -13.22 -5.45
C GLU A 124 -3.29 -11.85 -5.98
N ALA A 125 -2.40 -11.14 -5.28
CA ALA A 125 -1.90 -9.83 -5.68
C ALA A 125 -1.05 -9.86 -6.96
N ARG A 126 -0.29 -10.95 -7.19
CA ARG A 126 0.62 -11.11 -8.36
C ARG A 126 1.65 -9.98 -8.51
N LEU A 127 2.06 -9.39 -7.38
CA LEU A 127 3.03 -8.30 -7.30
C LEU A 127 4.45 -8.76 -6.96
N CYS A 128 4.65 -10.07 -6.75
CA CYS A 128 5.93 -10.66 -6.40
C CYS A 128 6.09 -12.08 -6.94
N THR A 129 7.34 -12.56 -6.98
CA THR A 129 7.65 -13.97 -7.24
C THR A 129 7.80 -14.69 -5.92
N LEU A 130 6.93 -15.65 -5.63
CA LEU A 130 7.01 -16.45 -4.41
C LEU A 130 8.01 -17.59 -4.56
N SER A 131 8.96 -17.67 -3.62
CA SER A 131 9.95 -18.75 -3.53
C SER A 131 9.40 -20.00 -2.80
N ASN A 132 8.23 -19.89 -2.16
CA ASN A 132 7.56 -21.00 -1.51
C ASN A 132 7.15 -22.07 -2.53
N GLY A 133 7.70 -23.28 -2.40
CA GLY A 133 7.32 -24.43 -3.22
C GLY A 133 5.98 -25.09 -2.85
N ASN A 134 5.34 -24.63 -1.77
CA ASN A 134 4.03 -25.10 -1.33
C ASN A 134 3.12 -23.89 -1.01
N ASP A 135 1.81 -24.12 -1.00
CA ASP A 135 0.82 -23.06 -0.76
C ASP A 135 0.59 -22.74 0.72
N GLY A 136 1.31 -23.43 1.62
CA GLY A 136 0.93 -23.54 3.02
C GLY A 136 -0.42 -24.26 3.16
N ARG A 137 -0.54 -25.20 4.09
CA ARG A 137 -1.87 -25.74 4.42
C ARG A 137 -2.35 -25.01 5.67
N PRO A 138 -3.40 -24.17 5.61
CA PRO A 138 -3.85 -23.45 6.79
C PRO A 138 -4.19 -24.44 7.89
N ALA A 139 -3.68 -24.19 9.09
CA ALA A 139 -4.04 -24.98 10.26
C ALA A 139 -5.55 -24.84 10.54
N LYS A 140 -6.17 -25.91 11.04
CA LYS A 140 -7.56 -25.84 11.49
C LYS A 140 -7.58 -25.19 12.87
N LEU A 141 -8.21 -24.01 12.94
CA LEU A 141 -8.42 -23.27 14.18
C LEU A 141 -9.87 -23.39 14.66
N PRO A 142 -10.12 -23.43 15.98
CA PRO A 142 -11.44 -23.19 16.57
C PRO A 142 -12.06 -21.87 16.08
N ALA A 143 -13.38 -21.76 16.15
CA ALA A 143 -14.10 -20.58 15.64
C ALA A 143 -13.70 -19.27 16.36
N ALA A 144 -13.40 -19.34 17.66
CA ALA A 144 -12.93 -18.19 18.45
C ALA A 144 -11.54 -17.74 17.99
N ASP A 145 -10.56 -18.66 18.01
CA ASP A 145 -9.18 -18.39 17.56
C ASP A 145 -9.14 -17.88 16.10
N LEU A 146 -9.99 -18.42 15.22
CA LEU A 146 -10.10 -17.94 13.83
C LEU A 146 -10.63 -16.50 13.75
N ALA A 147 -11.60 -16.13 14.58
CA ALA A 147 -12.11 -14.76 14.62
C ALA A 147 -11.01 -13.79 15.08
N ASP A 148 -10.29 -14.14 16.14
CA ASP A 148 -9.19 -13.34 16.68
C ASP A 148 -8.03 -13.20 15.67
N MET A 149 -7.67 -14.31 15.00
CA MET A 149 -6.61 -14.31 13.99
C MET A 149 -6.97 -13.52 12.74
N ARG A 150 -8.25 -13.44 12.36
CA ARG A 150 -8.70 -12.56 11.27
C ARG A 150 -8.50 -11.10 11.61
N THR A 151 -8.88 -10.68 12.82
CA THR A 151 -8.62 -9.31 13.28
C THR A 151 -7.12 -9.04 13.37
N PHE A 152 -6.33 -9.98 13.91
CA PHE A 152 -4.87 -9.87 13.93
C PHE A 152 -4.30 -9.66 12.52
N PHE A 153 -4.79 -10.41 11.53
CA PHE A 153 -4.33 -10.30 10.15
C PHE A 153 -4.74 -8.98 9.48
N GLU A 154 -5.90 -8.41 9.81
CA GLU A 154 -6.31 -7.08 9.35
C GLU A 154 -5.36 -5.98 9.88
N GLU A 155 -4.92 -6.09 11.14
CA GLU A 155 -3.89 -5.21 11.70
C GLU A 155 -2.55 -5.34 10.97
N VAL A 156 -2.11 -6.58 10.71
CA VAL A 156 -0.90 -6.86 9.94
C VAL A 156 -0.99 -6.24 8.54
N ARG A 157 -2.11 -6.46 7.82
CA ARG A 157 -2.34 -5.89 6.48
C ARG A 157 -2.29 -4.36 6.48
N LEU A 158 -2.75 -3.72 7.57
CA LEU A 158 -2.67 -2.26 7.69
C LEU A 158 -1.23 -1.78 7.92
N LEU A 159 -0.44 -2.49 8.73
CA LEU A 159 0.92 -2.06 9.07
C LEU A 159 1.96 -2.37 7.99
N LEU A 160 1.79 -3.43 7.21
CA LEU A 160 2.78 -3.85 6.21
C LEU A 160 3.12 -2.72 5.21
N PRO A 161 2.16 -1.99 4.61
CA PRO A 161 2.49 -0.86 3.73
C PRO A 161 3.24 0.28 4.43
N VAL A 162 2.95 0.52 5.72
CA VAL A 162 3.57 1.58 6.52
C VAL A 162 5.08 1.33 6.70
N ILE A 163 5.47 0.06 6.79
CA ILE A 163 6.88 -0.36 6.90
C ILE A 163 7.53 -0.65 5.54
N GLY A 164 6.86 -0.30 4.43
CA GLY A 164 7.39 -0.47 3.07
C GLY A 164 7.17 -1.86 2.46
N PHE A 165 6.38 -2.72 3.10
CA PHE A 165 5.94 -3.99 2.52
C PHE A 165 4.56 -3.85 1.90
N ASP A 166 4.53 -3.58 0.61
CA ASP A 166 3.32 -3.17 -0.07
C ASP A 166 2.81 -4.15 -1.14
N LEU A 167 2.87 -5.44 -0.83
CA LEU A 167 2.69 -6.51 -1.80
C LEU A 167 1.39 -7.30 -1.62
N LEU A 168 0.61 -7.00 -0.57
CA LEU A 168 -0.67 -7.66 -0.25
C LEU A 168 -1.89 -6.86 -0.68
N ARG A 169 -1.72 -5.72 -1.36
CA ARG A 169 -2.87 -4.95 -1.83
C ARG A 169 -3.59 -5.71 -2.93
N MET A 170 -4.91 -5.84 -2.78
CA MET A 170 -5.78 -6.27 -3.85
C MET A 170 -5.88 -5.17 -4.90
N PRO A 171 -5.72 -5.47 -6.19
CA PRO A 171 -6.00 -4.50 -7.23
C PRO A 171 -7.49 -4.09 -7.18
N LEU A 172 -7.79 -2.81 -6.92
CA LEU A 172 -9.15 -2.27 -6.70
C LEU A 172 -10.22 -2.97 -7.56
N ALA A 173 -11.14 -3.71 -6.92
CA ALA A 173 -12.23 -4.39 -7.61
C ALA A 173 -13.08 -3.41 -8.43
N ALA A 174 -13.38 -3.78 -9.68
CA ALA A 174 -14.24 -2.99 -10.56
C ALA A 174 -15.68 -2.92 -10.00
N PRO A 175 -16.36 -1.77 -10.13
CA PRO A 175 -17.82 -1.73 -10.02
C PRO A 175 -18.43 -2.70 -11.06
N PRO A 176 -19.48 -3.45 -10.72
CA PRO A 176 -20.17 -4.30 -11.69
C PRO A 176 -20.65 -3.43 -12.86
N ALA A 177 -20.19 -3.78 -14.06
CA ALA A 177 -20.62 -3.13 -15.28
C ALA A 177 -22.14 -3.32 -15.42
N GLN A 178 -22.91 -2.26 -15.22
CA GLN A 178 -24.31 -2.27 -15.60
C GLN A 178 -24.39 -2.39 -17.12
N GLY A 179 -24.92 -3.53 -17.57
CA GLY A 179 -25.13 -3.83 -18.98
C GLY A 179 -26.07 -2.79 -19.60
N THR A 180 -25.60 -2.19 -20.68
CA THR A 180 -26.41 -1.42 -21.63
C THR A 180 -27.48 -2.33 -22.23
N GLY A 181 -28.74 -1.93 -22.06
CA GLY A 181 -29.90 -2.80 -22.24
C GLY A 181 -30.39 -3.02 -23.68
N THR A 182 -31.50 -3.78 -23.74
CA THR A 182 -32.52 -3.67 -24.79
C THR A 182 -33.90 -3.85 -24.16
N ASN A 183 -34.58 -2.70 -24.03
CA ASN A 183 -36.01 -2.39 -24.06
C ASN A 183 -37.02 -2.82 -22.97
N PRO A 184 -38.09 -1.99 -22.79
CA PRO A 184 -38.87 -1.89 -21.56
C PRO A 184 -40.25 -2.55 -21.68
N SER A 185 -40.78 -3.07 -20.56
CA SER A 185 -42.22 -3.07 -20.20
C SER A 185 -42.44 -3.86 -18.90
N GLY A 186 -42.84 -3.17 -17.83
CA GLY A 186 -43.32 -3.76 -16.58
C GLY A 186 -43.25 -2.76 -15.43
N PRO A 187 -44.37 -2.40 -14.77
CA PRO A 187 -44.40 -1.29 -13.83
C PRO A 187 -43.73 -1.68 -12.50
N ALA A 188 -43.12 -0.64 -11.94
CA ALA A 188 -42.30 -0.59 -10.74
C ALA A 188 -42.90 -1.25 -9.49
N GLN A 189 -42.06 -1.98 -8.77
CA GLN A 189 -42.12 -2.04 -7.30
C GLN A 189 -40.75 -1.70 -6.72
N THR A 190 -40.73 -0.54 -6.11
CA THR A 190 -39.66 0.12 -5.38
C THR A 190 -39.22 -0.75 -4.20
N THR A 191 -38.01 -1.27 -4.24
CA THR A 191 -37.34 -1.74 -3.01
C THR A 191 -36.05 -0.95 -2.88
N ASN A 192 -36.14 0.19 -2.19
CA ASN A 192 -34.98 0.97 -1.77
C ASN A 192 -34.16 0.14 -0.78
N LEU A 193 -32.97 -0.32 -1.19
CA LEU A 193 -31.89 -0.58 -0.26
C LEU A 193 -30.97 0.67 -0.24
N PRO A 194 -30.56 1.17 0.94
CA PRO A 194 -29.70 2.33 1.02
C PRO A 194 -28.30 1.97 0.50
N GLN A 195 -27.97 2.52 -0.67
CA GLN A 195 -26.59 2.56 -1.16
C GLN A 195 -25.81 3.48 -0.23
N THR A 196 -24.90 2.89 0.55
CA THR A 196 -23.97 3.64 1.39
C THR A 196 -22.86 4.16 0.47
N GLU A 197 -23.10 5.31 -0.15
CA GLU A 197 -22.11 6.08 -0.89
C GLU A 197 -20.96 6.45 0.04
N THR A 198 -19.80 5.84 -0.18
CA THR A 198 -18.54 6.41 0.31
C THR A 198 -18.00 7.22 -0.84
N ASP A 199 -18.30 8.51 -0.81
CA ASP A 199 -18.00 9.50 -1.83
C ASP A 199 -16.48 9.80 -1.84
N ILE A 200 -15.69 8.87 -2.37
CA ILE A 200 -14.34 9.14 -2.87
C ILE A 200 -14.54 9.45 -4.35
N ALA A 201 -14.24 10.68 -4.77
CA ALA A 201 -14.34 11.13 -6.15
C ALA A 201 -13.54 10.20 -7.09
N THR A 202 -14.21 9.17 -7.59
CA THR A 202 -13.61 8.12 -8.41
C THR A 202 -13.97 8.42 -9.85
N LEU A 203 -13.00 8.91 -10.63
CA LEU A 203 -13.25 9.22 -12.03
C LEU A 203 -13.13 7.95 -12.87
N SER A 204 -14.21 7.55 -13.54
CA SER A 204 -14.18 6.44 -14.49
C SER A 204 -13.72 6.92 -15.87
N LEU A 205 -12.78 6.19 -16.45
CA LEU A 205 -12.09 6.54 -17.69
C LEU A 205 -12.12 5.37 -18.67
N ILE A 206 -12.28 5.68 -19.95
CA ILE A 206 -12.27 4.72 -21.04
C ILE A 206 -11.24 5.14 -22.09
N MET A 207 -10.62 4.14 -22.71
CA MET A 207 -9.75 4.29 -23.85
C MET A 207 -10.20 3.28 -24.91
N ARG A 208 -10.41 3.71 -26.14
CA ARG A 208 -10.77 2.82 -27.25
C ARG A 208 -10.04 3.24 -28.52
N SER A 209 -9.45 2.26 -29.19
CA SER A 209 -8.91 2.41 -30.54
C SER A 209 -9.36 1.23 -31.39
N ASN A 210 -10.32 1.48 -32.27
CA ASN A 210 -10.84 0.43 -33.17
C ASN A 210 -9.76 -0.03 -34.17
N THR A 211 -8.92 0.88 -34.64
CA THR A 211 -7.84 0.57 -35.60
C THR A 211 -6.78 -0.35 -35.01
N MET A 212 -6.45 -0.18 -33.72
CA MET A 212 -5.44 -0.97 -33.03
C MET A 212 -6.03 -2.09 -32.16
N GLY A 213 -7.35 -2.22 -32.07
CA GLY A 213 -8.02 -3.20 -31.21
C GLY A 213 -7.75 -3.02 -29.71
N ILE A 214 -7.38 -1.80 -29.27
CA ILE A 214 -7.05 -1.51 -27.87
C ILE A 214 -8.30 -0.98 -27.17
N ALA A 215 -8.60 -1.51 -25.99
CA ALA A 215 -9.75 -1.09 -25.19
C ALA A 215 -9.40 -1.16 -23.70
N GLY A 216 -9.37 -0.01 -23.03
CA GLY A 216 -9.07 0.07 -21.59
C GLY A 216 -10.23 0.70 -20.82
N LYS A 217 -10.47 0.20 -19.62
CA LYS A 217 -11.26 0.90 -18.59
C LYS A 217 -10.34 1.20 -17.42
N ALA A 218 -10.47 2.37 -16.81
CA ALA A 218 -9.67 2.76 -15.66
C ALA A 218 -10.49 3.55 -14.65
N LEU A 219 -10.04 3.51 -13.40
CA LEU A 219 -10.52 4.35 -12.31
C LEU A 219 -9.34 5.19 -11.82
N GLU A 220 -9.55 6.49 -11.69
CA GLU A 220 -8.61 7.36 -10.98
C GLU A 220 -9.14 7.63 -9.58
N THR A 221 -8.31 7.32 -8.59
CA THR A 221 -8.49 7.72 -7.19
C THR A 221 -7.49 8.83 -6.87
N ALA A 222 -7.56 9.43 -5.67
CA ALA A 222 -6.64 10.50 -5.27
C ALA A 222 -5.15 10.11 -5.40
N ASP A 223 -4.83 8.83 -5.18
CA ASP A 223 -3.44 8.36 -5.07
C ASP A 223 -3.00 7.48 -6.25
N GLU A 224 -3.92 6.87 -7.00
CA GLU A 224 -3.59 5.87 -8.01
C GLU A 224 -4.45 5.93 -9.27
N PHE A 225 -3.83 5.55 -10.40
CA PHE A 225 -4.51 5.30 -11.66
C PHE A 225 -4.63 3.80 -11.91
N VAL A 226 -5.82 3.23 -11.78
CA VAL A 226 -6.03 1.78 -11.85
C VAL A 226 -6.69 1.40 -13.16
N VAL A 227 -6.01 0.63 -14.01
CA VAL A 227 -6.62 0.00 -15.19
C VAL A 227 -7.33 -1.27 -14.75
N LEU A 228 -8.59 -1.40 -15.14
CA LEU A 228 -9.45 -2.50 -14.73
C LEU A 228 -9.16 -3.79 -15.53
N ALA A 229 -9.51 -4.91 -14.93
CA ALA A 229 -9.55 -6.22 -15.57
C ALA A 229 -10.35 -6.18 -16.87
N ASP A 230 -10.09 -7.15 -17.75
CA ASP A 230 -10.61 -7.24 -19.13
C ASP A 230 -10.17 -6.13 -20.09
N SER A 231 -9.34 -5.19 -19.64
CA SER A 231 -8.70 -4.23 -20.55
C SER A 231 -7.76 -4.95 -21.53
N ILE A 232 -7.85 -4.56 -22.80
CA ILE A 232 -7.13 -5.14 -23.94
C ILE A 232 -6.02 -4.17 -24.38
N GLY A 233 -4.79 -4.69 -24.46
CA GLY A 233 -3.62 -4.01 -25.01
C GLY A 233 -2.97 -4.81 -26.14
N THR A 234 -1.97 -4.22 -26.80
CA THR A 234 -1.19 -4.88 -27.86
C THR A 234 0.03 -5.61 -27.30
N LEU A 235 0.33 -6.80 -27.82
CA LEU A 235 1.57 -7.52 -27.52
C LEU A 235 2.80 -6.84 -28.15
N GLN A 236 2.59 -6.03 -29.19
CA GLN A 236 3.68 -5.31 -29.85
C GLN A 236 4.32 -4.29 -28.90
N MET A 237 5.65 -4.21 -28.95
CA MET A 237 6.47 -3.27 -28.18
C MET A 237 7.39 -2.52 -29.13
N LEU A 238 7.15 -1.22 -29.33
CA LEU A 238 7.96 -0.36 -30.18
C LEU A 238 9.17 0.20 -29.42
N GLU A 239 10.18 0.69 -30.13
CA GLU A 239 11.41 1.23 -29.54
C GLU A 239 11.14 2.39 -28.57
N SER A 240 10.13 3.21 -28.84
CA SER A 240 9.70 4.32 -27.98
C SER A 240 9.03 3.89 -26.67
N PHE A 241 8.78 2.59 -26.45
CA PHE A 241 8.15 2.11 -25.22
C PHE A 241 9.12 2.21 -24.04
N SER A 242 8.65 2.72 -22.90
CA SER A 242 9.50 2.84 -21.70
C SER A 242 10.15 1.49 -21.33
N PRO A 243 11.48 1.43 -21.13
CA PRO A 243 12.17 0.21 -20.69
C PRO A 243 11.60 -0.37 -19.39
N ALA A 244 11.27 0.49 -18.43
CA ALA A 244 10.67 0.07 -17.16
C ALA A 244 9.29 -0.58 -17.35
N LEU A 245 8.45 -0.04 -18.26
CA LEU A 245 7.14 -0.61 -18.56
C LEU A 245 7.21 -1.87 -19.44
N ARG A 246 8.26 -2.01 -20.27
CA ARG A 246 8.55 -3.27 -20.97
C ARG A 246 8.79 -4.41 -19.98
N LEU A 247 9.69 -4.20 -19.03
CA LEU A 247 9.97 -5.19 -18.00
C LEU A 247 8.69 -5.52 -17.22
N ARG A 248 7.92 -4.50 -16.83
CA ARG A 248 6.61 -4.70 -16.19
C ARG A 248 5.61 -5.51 -17.02
N ARG A 249 5.66 -5.42 -18.36
CA ARG A 249 4.78 -6.19 -19.24
C ARG A 249 5.22 -7.65 -19.35
N VAL A 250 6.52 -7.89 -19.47
CA VAL A 250 7.09 -9.26 -19.45
C VAL A 250 6.71 -9.94 -18.13
N GLN A 251 6.91 -9.26 -17.01
CA GLN A 251 6.47 -9.71 -15.69
C GLN A 251 4.98 -10.07 -15.63
N ALA A 252 4.13 -9.17 -16.14
CA ALA A 252 2.69 -9.39 -16.09
C ALA A 252 2.26 -10.60 -16.94
N LEU A 253 3.00 -10.95 -17.99
CA LEU A 253 2.79 -12.19 -18.75
C LEU A 253 3.21 -13.42 -17.93
N GLU A 254 4.38 -13.35 -17.29
CA GLU A 254 4.91 -14.44 -16.46
C GLU A 254 4.03 -14.75 -15.25
N THR A 255 3.52 -13.73 -14.57
CA THR A 255 2.60 -13.89 -13.43
C THR A 255 1.15 -14.19 -13.84
N GLY A 256 0.84 -14.16 -15.14
CA GLY A 256 -0.50 -14.34 -15.69
C GLY A 256 -1.45 -13.17 -15.41
N LEU A 257 -0.95 -12.04 -14.92
CA LEU A 257 -1.73 -10.80 -14.74
C LEU A 257 -2.20 -10.21 -16.08
N ILE A 258 -1.48 -10.50 -17.16
CA ILE A 258 -1.98 -10.37 -18.54
C ILE A 258 -1.87 -11.69 -19.29
N THR A 259 -2.84 -11.98 -20.14
CA THR A 259 -2.90 -13.22 -20.93
C THR A 259 -3.01 -12.90 -22.42
N PRO A 260 -2.26 -13.57 -23.31
CA PRO A 260 -2.40 -13.38 -24.75
C PRO A 260 -3.83 -13.67 -25.23
N VAL A 261 -4.35 -12.81 -26.09
CA VAL A 261 -5.63 -12.98 -26.80
C VAL A 261 -5.33 -12.93 -28.30
N GLY A 262 -5.39 -14.09 -28.94
CA GLY A 262 -4.92 -14.23 -30.32
C GLY A 262 -3.40 -14.05 -30.42
N GLN A 263 -2.93 -13.52 -31.55
CA GLN A 263 -1.49 -13.34 -31.81
C GLN A 263 -0.98 -11.92 -31.54
N THR A 264 -1.87 -10.94 -31.46
CA THR A 264 -1.52 -9.51 -31.49
C THR A 264 -1.86 -8.77 -30.20
N HIS A 265 -2.71 -9.32 -29.34
CA HIS A 265 -3.25 -8.62 -28.19
C HIS A 265 -3.07 -9.42 -26.90
N PHE A 266 -3.22 -8.74 -25.77
CA PHE A 266 -3.34 -9.35 -24.45
C PHE A 266 -4.54 -8.77 -23.71
N ARG A 267 -5.01 -9.49 -22.71
CA ARG A 267 -6.06 -9.06 -21.78
C ARG A 267 -5.55 -9.07 -20.35
N LEU A 268 -5.87 -8.03 -19.59
CA LEU A 268 -5.66 -8.01 -18.14
C LEU A 268 -6.61 -8.98 -17.44
N THR A 269 -6.06 -9.90 -16.65
CA THR A 269 -6.85 -10.85 -15.86
C THR A 269 -7.27 -10.27 -14.50
N GLY A 270 -6.63 -9.18 -14.06
CA GLY A 270 -6.94 -8.43 -12.85
C GLY A 270 -6.64 -6.95 -13.04
N ASN A 271 -7.03 -6.12 -12.07
CA ASN A 271 -6.76 -4.69 -12.14
C ASN A 271 -5.25 -4.42 -11.98
N MET A 272 -4.76 -3.31 -12.50
CA MET A 272 -3.35 -2.93 -12.42
C MET A 272 -3.21 -1.44 -12.15
N SER A 273 -2.50 -1.08 -11.08
CA SER A 273 -2.24 0.32 -10.72
C SER A 273 -1.04 0.90 -11.47
N PHE A 274 -1.10 2.19 -11.77
CA PHE A 274 -0.06 2.94 -12.46
C PHE A 274 0.17 4.28 -11.77
N LYS A 275 1.43 4.73 -11.78
CA LYS A 275 1.84 6.03 -11.23
C LYS A 275 1.26 7.23 -12.01
N SER A 276 0.71 7.01 -13.21
CA SER A 276 0.09 8.06 -14.02
C SER A 276 -0.80 7.49 -15.14
N PRO A 277 -1.75 8.29 -15.66
CA PRO A 277 -2.53 7.94 -16.85
C PRO A 277 -1.65 7.63 -18.07
N SER A 278 -0.54 8.35 -18.25
CA SER A 278 0.40 8.13 -19.36
C SER A 278 1.10 6.78 -19.25
N ALA A 279 1.50 6.36 -18.05
CA ALA A 279 2.09 5.06 -17.84
C ALA A 279 1.10 3.93 -18.20
N ALA A 280 -0.18 4.10 -17.83
CA ALA A 280 -1.24 3.17 -18.20
C ALA A 280 -1.46 3.11 -19.73
N SER A 281 -1.48 4.25 -20.42
CA SER A 281 -1.61 4.28 -21.89
C SER A 281 -0.44 3.60 -22.58
N GLN A 282 0.79 3.91 -22.16
CA GLN A 282 2.00 3.30 -22.70
C GLN A 282 1.97 1.78 -22.49
N PHE A 283 1.48 1.34 -21.33
CA PHE A 283 1.36 -0.07 -21.00
C PHE A 283 0.32 -0.82 -21.85
N LEU A 284 -0.75 -0.18 -22.33
CA LEU A 284 -1.69 -0.83 -23.25
C LEU A 284 -1.22 -0.76 -24.72
N TRP A 285 -0.56 0.34 -25.11
CA TRP A 285 -0.18 0.61 -26.50
C TRP A 285 1.21 0.12 -26.91
N GLY A 286 2.11 -0.12 -25.96
CA GLY A 286 3.48 -0.55 -26.27
C GLY A 286 4.32 0.50 -26.99
N THR A 287 4.04 1.78 -26.76
CA THR A 287 4.77 2.94 -27.29
C THR A 287 4.64 4.10 -26.32
N SER A 288 5.54 5.07 -26.37
CA SER A 288 5.38 6.36 -25.66
C SER A 288 4.08 7.05 -26.09
N ARG A 289 3.28 7.51 -25.12
CA ARG A 289 1.99 8.18 -25.31
C ARG A 289 1.66 9.15 -24.19
N ASN A 290 0.77 10.09 -24.49
CA ASN A 290 0.19 11.02 -23.54
C ASN A 290 -1.16 10.52 -23.06
N GLY A 291 -1.24 10.04 -21.81
CA GLY A 291 -2.48 9.53 -21.27
C GLY A 291 -3.56 10.60 -21.10
N LYS A 292 -3.21 11.89 -21.09
CA LYS A 292 -4.21 12.96 -20.99
C LYS A 292 -5.10 13.08 -22.22
N THR A 293 -4.63 12.60 -23.37
CA THR A 293 -5.40 12.60 -24.62
C THR A 293 -6.05 11.26 -24.91
N ASP A 294 -5.44 10.17 -24.46
CA ASP A 294 -5.91 8.82 -24.77
C ASP A 294 -7.06 8.34 -23.87
N TRP A 295 -7.09 8.79 -22.61
CA TRP A 295 -8.18 8.48 -21.69
C TRP A 295 -9.29 9.53 -21.79
N LEU A 296 -10.53 9.07 -21.82
CA LEU A 296 -11.75 9.88 -21.89
C LEU A 296 -12.61 9.56 -20.65
N PRO A 297 -13.17 10.53 -19.92
CA PRO A 297 -14.15 10.24 -18.89
C PRO A 297 -15.31 9.44 -19.47
N ALA A 298 -15.83 8.47 -18.72
CA ALA A 298 -16.97 7.68 -19.20
C ALA A 298 -18.20 8.55 -19.47
N ASP A 299 -18.33 9.66 -18.72
CA ASP A 299 -19.47 10.58 -18.76
C ASP A 299 -19.32 11.67 -19.83
N SER A 300 -18.12 11.86 -20.39
CA SER A 300 -17.87 12.88 -21.40
C SER A 300 -16.87 12.41 -22.46
N GLY A 301 -17.25 12.47 -23.73
CA GLY A 301 -16.38 12.13 -24.87
C GLY A 301 -15.20 13.10 -25.10
N THR A 302 -14.88 13.96 -24.13
CA THR A 302 -13.76 14.91 -24.17
C THR A 302 -12.51 14.31 -23.54
N PRO A 303 -11.30 14.59 -24.10
CA PRO A 303 -10.02 14.18 -23.51
C PRO A 303 -9.91 14.50 -22.02
N TYR A 304 -9.43 13.54 -21.23
CA TYR A 304 -9.25 13.68 -19.78
C TYR A 304 -8.44 14.93 -19.38
N GLY A 305 -7.42 15.29 -20.17
CA GLY A 305 -6.64 16.52 -19.96
C GLY A 305 -7.48 17.79 -20.00
N THR A 306 -8.51 17.82 -20.86
CA THR A 306 -9.44 18.94 -21.01
C THR A 306 -10.48 18.96 -19.90
N SER A 307 -10.98 17.80 -19.47
CA SER A 307 -11.93 17.72 -18.35
C SER A 307 -11.29 18.13 -17.02
N LYS A 308 -10.03 17.77 -16.77
CA LYS A 308 -9.29 18.17 -15.56
C LYS A 308 -8.95 19.66 -15.53
N SER A 309 -8.67 20.27 -16.69
CA SER A 309 -8.44 21.72 -16.78
C SER A 309 -9.74 22.51 -16.60
N LEU A 310 -10.88 22.02 -17.10
CA LEU A 310 -12.19 22.61 -16.88
C LEU A 310 -12.63 22.55 -15.40
N GLN A 311 -12.43 21.41 -14.72
CA GLN A 311 -12.70 21.28 -13.29
C GLN A 311 -11.83 22.25 -12.46
N ARG A 312 -10.53 22.35 -12.77
CA ARG A 312 -9.62 23.32 -12.11
C ARG A 312 -9.96 24.78 -12.43
N GLY A 313 -10.36 25.07 -13.66
CA GLY A 313 -10.77 26.42 -14.09
C GLY A 313 -12.08 26.89 -13.46
N GLY A 314 -13.01 25.97 -13.18
CA GLY A 314 -14.24 26.25 -12.44
C GLY A 314 -13.98 26.61 -10.97
N LEU A 315 -13.07 25.89 -10.32
CA LEU A 315 -12.63 26.20 -8.94
C LEU A 315 -11.90 27.55 -8.84
N ALA A 316 -11.12 27.94 -9.86
CA ALA A 316 -10.43 29.23 -9.87
C ALA A 316 -11.39 30.42 -10.07
N LYS A 317 -12.46 30.27 -10.86
CA LYS A 317 -13.44 31.35 -11.10
C LYS A 317 -14.38 31.61 -9.93
N SER A 318 -14.53 30.67 -8.98
CA SER A 318 -15.35 30.86 -7.78
C SER A 318 -14.61 31.58 -6.64
N ALA A 319 -13.30 31.80 -6.74
CA ALA A 319 -12.51 32.48 -5.71
C ALA A 319 -12.34 34.00 -5.93
N GLU A 320 -12.79 34.55 -7.07
CA GLU A 320 -12.51 35.93 -7.49
C GLU A 320 -13.75 36.83 -7.46
N GLY A 321 -14.58 36.68 -6.42
CA GLY A 321 -15.85 37.39 -6.30
C GLY A 321 -16.26 37.70 -4.86
N ALA A 322 -15.34 38.18 -4.02
CA ALA A 322 -15.68 38.75 -2.71
C ALA A 322 -14.61 39.76 -2.25
N ALA A 323 -14.49 40.89 -2.95
CA ALA A 323 -13.76 42.05 -2.45
C ALA A 323 -14.74 42.95 -1.68
N LEU A 324 -14.60 42.99 -0.35
CA LEU A 324 -15.21 44.00 0.52
C LEU A 324 -14.27 45.21 0.65
N PRO A 325 -14.79 46.44 0.80
CA PRO A 325 -14.00 47.66 0.67
C PRO A 325 -13.12 47.91 1.90
N VAL A 326 -11.92 48.45 1.65
CA VAL A 326 -10.94 48.89 2.65
C VAL A 326 -11.44 50.19 3.30
N GLY A 327 -11.62 50.17 4.62
CA GLY A 327 -11.88 51.34 5.44
C GLY A 327 -10.61 51.79 6.17
N ASP A 328 -10.30 53.08 6.06
CA ASP A 328 -9.17 53.79 6.65
C ASP A 328 -9.02 53.63 8.17
N ALA A 329 -7.77 53.53 8.64
CA ALA A 329 -7.40 53.66 10.05
C ALA A 329 -6.53 54.93 10.25
N PRO A 330 -6.84 55.82 11.20
CA PRO A 330 -5.96 56.94 11.53
C PRO A 330 -4.98 56.58 12.65
N ALA A 331 -3.82 57.23 12.62
CA ALA A 331 -2.74 57.14 13.59
C ALA A 331 -2.85 58.20 14.70
N VAL A 332 -2.50 57.85 15.94
CA VAL A 332 -2.02 58.71 17.05
C VAL A 332 -1.46 57.79 18.15
N SER A 333 -0.13 57.73 18.40
CA SER A 333 0.74 58.63 19.19
C SER A 333 0.56 58.56 20.72
N SER A 334 1.58 57.96 21.37
CA SER A 334 2.24 58.33 22.63
C SER A 334 1.42 58.62 23.90
N CYS A 335 1.63 57.80 24.95
CA CYS A 335 1.98 58.33 26.28
C CYS A 335 2.64 57.26 27.17
N ALA A 336 3.74 57.65 27.81
CA ALA A 336 4.59 56.84 28.68
C ALA A 336 4.10 56.83 30.14
N ALA A 337 4.38 55.75 30.87
CA ALA A 337 4.65 55.80 32.31
C ALA A 337 5.45 54.57 32.78
N ARG A 338 6.57 54.86 33.45
CA ARG A 338 7.50 53.99 34.19
C ARG A 338 6.80 53.25 35.34
N ILE A 339 7.23 52.01 35.62
CA ILE A 339 7.59 51.57 36.99
C ILE A 339 8.82 50.63 36.89
N GLU A 340 9.81 50.95 37.72
CA GLU A 340 11.10 50.32 37.94
C GLU A 340 11.04 49.04 38.80
N THR A 341 11.97 48.12 38.50
CA THR A 341 12.85 47.37 39.44
C THR A 341 12.26 46.43 40.50
N ALA A 342 12.59 45.13 40.38
CA ALA A 342 13.33 44.38 41.41
C ALA A 342 13.80 43.01 40.89
N CYS A 343 15.13 42.84 40.78
CA CYS A 343 15.82 41.55 40.84
C CYS A 343 15.55 40.85 42.17
N SER A 344 15.52 39.52 42.17
CA SER A 344 16.34 38.70 43.08
C SER A 344 16.42 37.26 42.57
N ASP A 345 17.67 36.84 42.37
CA ASP A 345 18.15 35.46 42.32
C ASP A 345 17.61 34.61 43.47
N GLU A 346 17.26 33.35 43.21
CA GLU A 346 17.64 32.27 44.13
C GLU A 346 17.71 30.92 43.41
N THR A 347 18.92 30.39 43.35
CA THR A 347 19.26 29.00 43.02
C THR A 347 19.44 28.24 44.34
N PRO A 348 18.94 27.01 44.50
CA PRO A 348 19.49 26.09 45.49
C PRO A 348 20.29 24.95 44.85
N ALA A 349 21.44 24.69 45.45
CA ALA A 349 22.49 23.74 45.09
C ALA A 349 22.12 22.26 45.46
N PRO A 350 22.98 21.26 45.13
CA PRO A 350 22.61 19.85 45.00
C PRO A 350 22.64 19.05 46.32
N PHE A 351 21.91 17.93 46.33
CA PHE A 351 21.86 16.96 47.43
C PHE A 351 23.16 16.15 47.60
N PRO A 352 23.54 15.77 48.83
CA PRO A 352 24.75 15.00 49.14
C PRO A 352 24.55 13.47 49.02
N PRO A 353 25.63 12.66 48.90
CA PRO A 353 25.56 11.20 48.92
C PRO A 353 25.78 10.61 50.34
N GLU A 354 25.00 9.60 50.72
CA GLU A 354 25.26 8.67 51.83
C GLU A 354 24.77 7.27 51.41
N ARG A 355 25.29 6.14 51.87
CA ARG A 355 26.53 5.69 52.51
C ARG A 355 26.48 4.16 52.33
N THR A 356 27.61 3.55 52.02
CA THR A 356 27.82 2.10 52.15
C THR A 356 28.06 1.73 53.62
N THR A 357 27.46 0.65 54.10
CA THR A 357 28.07 -0.20 55.15
C THR A 357 27.79 -1.68 54.88
N PRO A 358 28.77 -2.57 55.11
CA PRO A 358 28.66 -4.01 54.91
C PRO A 358 28.29 -4.75 56.22
N ILE A 359 27.63 -5.91 56.11
CA ILE A 359 27.84 -7.12 56.91
C ILE A 359 27.59 -8.33 56.00
#